data_AF-A0A4Q5LR42-F1
#
_entry.id   AF-A0A4Q5LR42-F1
#
_cell.length_a   1.000
_cell.length_b   1.000
_cell.length_c   1.000
_cell.angle_alpha   90.00
_cell.angle_beta   90.00
_cell.angle_gamma   90.00
#
_symmetry.space_group_name_H-M   'P 1'
#
loop_
_entity.id
_entity.type
_entity.pdbx_description
1 polymer ?
#
loop_
_entity_poly.entity_id
_entity_poly.type
_entity_poly.pdbx_seq_one_letter_code
_entity_poly.pdbx_strand_id
1 'polypeptide(L)'
;MTSTTNDPLDFLNNSAGVQGGAQTDLIQKLLYEIIRVKELITYYESIPNGAGQLGSSILTELVTEAYNSLVNYDTVLMKKYYDLLLNCD
;
A
#
# COMPACT_ATOMS: atom_id res chain seq x y z
N MET A 1 31.63 -7.04 21.94
CA MET A 1 30.68 -6.04 22.47
C MET A 1 30.43 -5.05 21.35
N THR A 2 29.21 -5.05 20.83
CA THR A 2 28.75 -4.24 19.70
C THR A 2 28.27 -2.88 20.20
N SER A 3 28.78 -1.79 19.64
CA SER A 3 28.29 -0.44 19.89
C SER A 3 27.78 0.14 18.58
N THR A 4 26.46 0.29 18.47
CA THR A 4 25.79 1.08 17.43
C THR A 4 25.20 2.33 18.09
N THR A 5 25.45 3.47 17.44
CA THR A 5 25.19 4.85 17.88
C THR A 5 23.81 5.29 17.41
N ASN A 6 22.93 5.71 18.33
CA ASN A 6 21.57 6.19 18.04
C ASN A 6 21.58 7.66 17.58
N ASP A 7 21.98 7.86 16.33
CA ASP A 7 21.58 9.01 15.54
C ASP A 7 20.05 8.94 15.31
N PRO A 8 19.29 10.04 15.47
CA PRO A 8 17.87 10.06 15.11
C PRO A 8 17.57 9.72 13.64
N LEU A 9 18.58 9.61 12.75
CA LEU A 9 18.48 9.10 11.37
C LEU A 9 18.91 7.63 11.18
N ASP A 10 19.23 6.87 12.24
CA ASP A 10 19.75 5.48 12.12
C ASP A 10 18.72 4.47 11.57
N PHE A 11 17.43 4.82 11.52
CA PHE A 11 16.38 3.99 10.90
C PHE A 11 16.51 3.85 9.36
N LEU A 12 17.32 4.70 8.71
CA LEU A 12 17.66 4.56 7.28
C LEU A 12 18.82 3.60 7.03
N ASN A 13 19.67 3.34 8.03
CA ASN A 13 20.86 2.49 7.90
C ASN A 13 20.78 1.17 8.67
N ASN A 14 19.90 1.05 9.66
CA ASN A 14 19.63 -0.20 10.37
C ASN A 14 18.18 -0.62 10.19
N SER A 15 17.97 -1.47 9.20
CA SER A 15 16.73 -2.23 8.91
C SER A 15 16.43 -3.31 9.97
N ALA A 16 16.70 -3.02 11.23
CA ALA A 16 16.54 -3.94 12.34
C ALA A 16 16.05 -3.16 13.57
N GLY A 17 14.75 -2.87 13.66
CA GLY A 17 14.21 -2.40 14.93
C GLY A 17 12.87 -1.68 14.93
N VAL A 18 12.36 -1.20 13.79
CA VAL A 18 10.90 -1.05 13.70
C VAL A 18 10.41 -2.48 13.59
N GLN A 19 9.69 -2.95 14.62
CA GLN A 19 8.74 -4.03 14.42
C GLN A 19 7.78 -3.55 13.32
N GLY A 20 8.16 -3.72 12.06
CA GLY A 20 7.32 -3.51 10.87
C GLY A 20 6.23 -4.57 10.79
N GLY A 21 5.74 -5.04 11.95
CA GLY A 21 4.93 -6.23 12.11
C GLY A 21 3.43 -5.96 11.97
N ALA A 22 3.01 -4.71 11.74
CA ALA A 22 1.60 -4.40 11.57
C ALA A 22 1.30 -3.48 10.39
N GLN A 23 2.00 -2.35 10.23
CA GLN A 23 1.65 -1.36 9.20
C GLN A 23 2.30 -1.66 7.83
N THR A 24 3.58 -2.05 7.80
CA THR A 24 4.23 -2.58 6.58
C THR A 24 3.50 -3.82 6.11
N ASP A 25 3.11 -4.66 7.08
CA ASP A 25 2.31 -5.86 6.86
C ASP A 25 0.92 -5.53 6.29
N LEU A 26 0.26 -4.45 6.72
CA LEU A 26 -1.05 -4.03 6.20
C LEU A 26 -0.97 -3.53 4.75
N ILE A 27 0.00 -2.66 4.43
CA ILE A 27 0.17 -2.15 3.05
C ILE A 27 0.58 -3.30 2.12
N GLN A 28 1.46 -4.19 2.58
CA GLN A 28 1.87 -5.36 1.82
C GLN A 28 0.72 -6.35 1.62
N LYS A 29 -0.09 -6.62 2.66
CA LYS A 29 -1.32 -7.43 2.56
C LYS A 29 -2.31 -6.82 1.59
N LEU A 30 -2.47 -5.51 1.61
CA LEU A 30 -3.41 -4.83 0.72
C LEU A 30 -2.93 -4.85 -0.73
N LEU A 31 -1.64 -4.64 -0.97
CA LEU A 31 -1.02 -4.83 -2.30
C LEU A 31 -1.20 -6.27 -2.80
N TYR A 32 -1.02 -7.26 -1.91
CA TYR A 32 -1.21 -8.67 -2.22
C TYR A 32 -2.67 -8.98 -2.60
N GLU A 33 -3.62 -8.48 -1.82
CA GLU A 33 -5.06 -8.64 -2.14
C GLU A 33 -5.44 -7.92 -3.43
N ILE A 34 -4.87 -6.74 -3.72
CA ILE A 34 -5.09 -6.05 -5.02
C ILE A 34 -4.60 -6.92 -6.19
N ILE A 35 -3.42 -7.53 -6.08
CA ILE A 35 -2.88 -8.44 -7.11
C ILE A 35 -3.79 -9.67 -7.25
N ARG A 36 -4.19 -10.28 -6.14
CA ARG A 36 -5.08 -11.44 -6.13
C ARG A 36 -6.44 -11.15 -6.77
N VAL A 37 -7.04 -10.00 -6.47
CA VAL A 37 -8.31 -9.59 -7.08
C VAL A 37 -8.16 -9.34 -8.58
N LYS A 38 -7.01 -8.83 -9.05
CA LYS A 38 -6.72 -8.72 -10.49
C LYS A 38 -6.71 -10.08 -11.19
N GLU A 39 -6.18 -11.12 -10.57
CA GLU A 39 -6.23 -12.48 -11.12
C GLU A 39 -7.67 -13.01 -11.18
N LEU A 40 -8.50 -12.71 -10.18
CA LEU A 40 -9.93 -13.03 -10.20
C LEU A 40 -10.68 -12.28 -11.32
N ILE A 41 -10.36 -11.01 -11.58
CA ILE A 41 -10.91 -10.25 -12.71
C ILE A 41 -10.60 -10.98 -14.01
N THR A 42 -9.34 -11.35 -14.24
CA THR A 42 -8.92 -12.11 -15.43
C THR A 42 -9.66 -13.43 -15.57
N TYR A 43 -9.88 -14.15 -14.46
CA TYR A 43 -10.71 -15.36 -14.46
C TYR A 43 -12.14 -15.06 -14.91
N TYR A 44 -12.80 -14.05 -14.34
CA TYR A 44 -14.16 -13.69 -14.72
C TYR A 44 -14.27 -13.22 -16.17
N GLU A 45 -13.29 -12.46 -16.68
CA GLU A 45 -13.23 -12.05 -18.08
C GLU A 45 -13.05 -13.23 -19.04
N SER A 46 -12.39 -14.30 -18.60
CA SER A 46 -12.20 -15.50 -19.41
C SER A 46 -13.47 -16.35 -19.59
N ILE A 47 -14.53 -16.07 -18.82
CA ILE A 47 -15.79 -16.82 -18.89
C ILE A 47 -16.52 -16.44 -20.20
N PRO A 48 -16.80 -17.42 -21.08
CA PRO A 48 -17.43 -17.17 -22.37
C PRO A 48 -18.88 -16.67 -22.24
N ASN A 49 -19.39 -16.09 -23.33
CA ASN A 49 -20.76 -15.56 -23.41
C ASN A 49 -21.06 -14.42 -22.42
N GLY A 50 -20.03 -13.74 -21.91
CA GLY A 50 -20.19 -12.58 -21.03
C GLY A 50 -20.71 -12.92 -19.63
N ALA A 51 -20.79 -14.20 -19.25
CA ALA A 51 -21.33 -14.59 -17.95
C ALA A 51 -20.50 -14.07 -16.75
N GLY A 52 -19.23 -13.71 -16.98
CA GLY A 52 -18.38 -13.10 -15.97
C GLY A 52 -18.28 -11.58 -16.03
N GLN A 53 -18.94 -10.88 -16.96
CA GLN A 53 -18.80 -9.42 -17.12
C GLN A 53 -19.17 -8.65 -15.86
N LEU A 54 -20.29 -9.00 -15.20
CA LEU A 54 -20.72 -8.33 -13.98
C LEU A 54 -19.73 -8.55 -12.83
N GLY A 55 -19.19 -9.76 -12.71
CA GLY A 55 -18.17 -10.09 -11.71
C GLY A 55 -16.88 -9.31 -11.94
N SER A 56 -16.39 -9.30 -13.19
CA SER A 56 -15.21 -8.51 -13.58
C SER A 56 -15.40 -7.01 -13.32
N SER A 57 -16.55 -6.44 -13.68
CA SER A 57 -16.78 -4.99 -13.53
C SER A 57 -16.80 -4.56 -12.06
N ILE A 58 -17.48 -5.32 -11.19
CA ILE A 58 -17.53 -5.04 -9.74
C ILE A 58 -16.13 -5.15 -9.12
N LEU A 59 -15.38 -6.19 -9.47
CA LEU A 59 -14.03 -6.39 -8.94
C LEU A 59 -13.05 -5.32 -9.45
N THR A 60 -13.22 -4.86 -10.70
CA THR A 60 -12.41 -3.78 -11.28
C THR A 60 -12.66 -2.45 -10.57
N GLU A 61 -13.91 -2.14 -10.25
CA GLU A 61 -14.28 -0.96 -9.47
C GLU A 61 -13.66 -1.01 -8.07
N LEU A 62 -13.77 -2.14 -7.38
CA LEU A 62 -13.18 -2.36 -6.05
C LEU A 62 -11.64 -2.15 -6.05
N VAL A 63 -10.93 -2.68 -7.05
CA VAL A 63 -9.48 -2.50 -7.20
C VAL A 63 -9.14 -1.03 -7.44
N THR A 64 -9.93 -0.34 -8.25
CA THR A 64 -9.72 1.07 -8.58
C THR A 64 -9.90 1.95 -7.34
N GLU A 65 -10.95 1.72 -6.56
CA GLU A 65 -11.18 2.45 -5.30
C GLU A 65 -10.07 2.20 -4.27
N ALA A 66 -9.66 0.94 -4.10
CA ALA A 66 -8.58 0.59 -3.18
C ALA A 66 -7.24 1.24 -3.57
N TYR A 67 -6.91 1.26 -4.87
CA TYR A 67 -5.71 1.92 -5.37
C TYR A 67 -5.75 3.43 -5.16
N ASN A 68 -6.88 4.08 -5.48
CA ASN A 68 -7.07 5.50 -5.26
C ASN A 68 -6.98 5.88 -3.78
N SER A 69 -7.51 5.04 -2.89
CA SER A 69 -7.40 5.22 -1.43
C SER A 69 -5.93 5.20 -0.98
N LEU A 70 -5.11 4.29 -1.53
CA LEU A 70 -3.68 4.20 -1.21
C LEU A 70 -2.88 5.40 -1.66
N VAL A 71 -3.06 5.81 -2.92
CA VAL A 71 -2.35 6.96 -3.48
C VAL A 71 -2.77 8.25 -2.76
N ASN A 72 -4.06 8.40 -2.44
CA ASN A 72 -4.53 9.55 -1.67
C ASN A 72 -3.99 9.57 -0.24
N TYR A 73 -3.85 8.40 0.40
CA TYR A 73 -3.24 8.31 1.73
C TYR A 73 -1.79 8.81 1.70
N ASP A 74 -1.00 8.37 0.71
CA ASP A 74 0.41 8.77 0.57
C ASP A 74 0.57 10.26 0.29
N THR A 75 -0.25 10.83 -0.59
CA THR A 75 -0.21 12.27 -0.93
C THR A 75 -0.61 13.16 0.25
N VAL A 76 -1.62 12.77 1.04
CA VAL A 76 -1.99 13.50 2.26
C VAL A 76 -0.90 13.41 3.32
N LEU A 77 -0.26 12.26 3.48
CA LEU A 77 0.84 12.07 4.42
C LEU A 77 2.06 12.92 4.02
N MET A 78 2.45 12.91 2.75
CA MET A 78 3.53 13.74 2.20
C MET A 78 3.27 15.23 2.40
N LYS A 79 2.02 15.67 2.19
CA LYS A 79 1.64 17.06 2.44
C LYS A 79 1.82 17.44 3.91
N LYS A 80 1.37 16.59 4.85
CA LYS A 80 1.58 16.82 6.28
C LYS A 80 3.05 16.89 6.67
N TYR A 81 3.90 16.05 6.09
CA TYR A 81 5.35 16.10 6.29
C TYR A 81 5.95 17.41 5.79
N TYR A 82 5.55 17.86 4.59
CA TYR A 82 6.00 19.14 4.04
C TYR A 82 5.55 20.33 4.90
N ASP A 83 4.29 20.34 5.34
CA ASP A 83 3.75 21.37 6.22
C ASP A 83 4.49 21.38 7.57
N LEU A 84 4.90 20.22 8.10
CA LEU A 84 5.68 20.13 9.33
C LEU A 84 7.10 20.71 9.16
N LEU A 85 7.79 20.36 8.08
CA LEU A 85 9.14 20.87 7.77
C LEU A 85 9.14 22.38 7.53
N LEU A 86 8.09 22.90 6.90
CA LEU A 86 7.96 24.33 6.61
C LEU A 86 7.66 25.17 7.87
N ASN A 87 7.06 24.56 8.89
CA ASN A 87 6.68 25.22 10.15
C ASN A 87 7.61 24.88 11.32
N CYS A 88 8.70 24.15 11.10
CA CYS A 88 9.79 24.02 12.07
C CYS A 88 10.75 25.21 11.90
N ASP A 89 10.59 26.21 12.77
CA ASP A 89 11.53 27.31 13.03
C ASP A 89 12.69 26.85 13.93
#